data_AF-A0A7M3M9J2-F1
#
_entry.id   AF-A0A7M3M9J2-F1
#
_cell.length_a   1.000
_cell.length_b   1.000
_cell.length_c   1.000
_cell.angle_alpha   90.00
_cell.angle_beta   90.00
_cell.angle_gamma   90.00
#
_symmetry.space_group_name_H-M   'P 1'
#
loop_
_entity.id
_entity.type
_entity.pdbx_description
1 polymer ?
#
loop_
_entity_poly.entity_id
_entity_poly.type
_entity_poly.pdbx_seq_one_letter_code
_entity_poly.pdbx_strand_id
1 'polypeptide(L)'
;MSVMFDPEAAIYPFPPKPAPLSLDEKQFYREKIKRLLKERDAVMVAHYYTDPEIQHLAEETGGCISDSFEMARFGAQHPASTLLVAVVRFIGETAKLLSPEKTILMPTLNAECSLDLGCPIDEFTAFCDAHPDRTVVVYANTSAAVKARADWVVTSSIAVELIEHLDSLGEKIIWAPDRHLGNYVQKQTGADVLCWQGACIVHD
;
A
#
# COMPACT_ATOMS: atom_id res chain seq x y z
N MET A 1 11.64 18.19 -26.35
CA MET A 1 12.44 16.98 -26.61
C MET A 1 12.12 16.00 -25.50
N SER A 2 11.47 14.88 -25.85
CA SER A 2 11.14 13.81 -24.92
C SER A 2 12.45 13.24 -24.36
N VAL A 3 12.63 13.32 -23.05
CA VAL A 3 13.73 12.64 -22.37
C VAL A 3 13.35 11.16 -22.41
N MET A 4 13.99 10.40 -23.30
CA MET A 4 13.81 8.95 -23.34
C MET A 4 14.15 8.39 -21.96
N PHE A 5 13.19 7.67 -21.40
CA PHE A 5 13.36 6.82 -20.22
C PHE A 5 14.65 6.00 -20.38
N ASP A 6 15.63 6.28 -19.53
CA ASP A 6 16.86 5.49 -19.41
C ASP A 6 16.63 4.42 -18.34
N PRO A 7 16.41 3.14 -18.72
CA PRO A 7 16.18 2.06 -17.77
C PRO A 7 17.39 1.79 -16.85
N GLU A 8 18.59 2.31 -17.15
CA GLU A 8 19.75 2.22 -16.26
C GLU A 8 19.80 3.36 -15.23
N ALA A 9 19.08 4.48 -15.46
CA ALA A 9 19.03 5.62 -14.55
C ALA A 9 18.04 5.45 -13.39
N ALA A 10 17.13 4.45 -13.46
CA ALA A 10 16.26 4.09 -12.35
C ALA A 10 17.08 3.29 -11.31
N ILE A 11 17.62 3.98 -10.30
CA ILE A 11 18.37 3.40 -9.18
C ILE A 11 17.41 2.69 -8.22
N TYR A 12 16.68 1.70 -8.73
CA TYR A 12 15.93 0.76 -7.90
C TYR A 12 16.28 -0.65 -8.35
N PRO A 13 17.24 -1.33 -7.68
CA PRO A 13 17.57 -2.69 -8.03
C PRO A 13 16.34 -3.57 -7.72
N PHE A 14 15.63 -3.99 -8.75
CA PHE A 14 14.61 -5.03 -8.58
C PHE A 14 15.27 -6.26 -7.95
N PRO A 15 14.66 -6.86 -6.91
CA PRO A 15 15.22 -8.05 -6.32
C PRO A 15 15.32 -9.17 -7.38
N PRO A 16 16.34 -10.03 -7.29
CA PRO A 16 16.43 -11.17 -8.18
C PRO A 16 15.16 -12.01 -8.07
N LYS A 17 14.65 -12.49 -9.22
CA LYS A 17 13.48 -13.38 -9.21
C LYS A 17 13.78 -14.61 -8.35
N PRO A 18 12.81 -15.11 -7.57
CA PRO A 18 12.98 -16.33 -6.82
C PRO A 18 13.37 -17.50 -7.73
N ALA A 19 14.18 -18.43 -7.22
CA ALA A 19 14.48 -19.66 -7.94
C ALA A 19 13.16 -20.43 -8.21
N PRO A 20 12.94 -20.92 -9.45
CA PRO A 20 11.74 -21.67 -9.76
C PRO A 20 11.75 -23.00 -8.99
N LEU A 21 10.62 -23.28 -8.33
CA LEU A 21 10.41 -24.54 -7.63
C LEU A 21 10.05 -25.66 -8.62
N SER A 22 10.48 -26.89 -8.33
CA SER A 22 10.00 -28.10 -9.01
C SER A 22 8.52 -28.36 -8.69
N LEU A 23 7.86 -29.22 -9.48
CA LEU A 23 6.45 -29.58 -9.25
C LEU A 23 6.24 -30.22 -7.87
N ASP A 24 7.16 -31.08 -7.44
CA ASP A 24 7.09 -31.74 -6.14
C ASP A 24 7.26 -30.75 -4.99
N GLU A 25 8.18 -29.79 -5.12
CA GLU A 25 8.37 -28.72 -4.13
C GLU A 25 7.15 -27.81 -4.05
N LYS A 26 6.59 -27.40 -5.20
CA LYS A 26 5.35 -26.60 -5.23
C LYS A 26 4.22 -27.31 -4.51
N GLN A 27 3.99 -28.58 -4.83
CA GLN A 27 2.94 -29.37 -4.20
C GLN A 27 3.18 -29.50 -2.69
N PHE A 28 4.42 -29.78 -2.28
CA PHE A 28 4.79 -29.88 -0.87
C PHE A 28 4.50 -28.58 -0.10
N TYR A 29 4.93 -27.42 -0.62
CA TYR A 29 4.72 -26.14 0.04
C TYR A 29 3.25 -25.73 0.06
N ARG A 30 2.49 -25.95 -1.03
CA ARG A 30 1.06 -25.67 -1.07
C ARG A 30 0.31 -26.42 0.04
N GLU A 31 0.52 -27.73 0.16
CA GLU A 31 -0.14 -28.53 1.21
C GLU A 31 0.30 -28.13 2.60
N LYS A 32 1.60 -27.83 2.79
CA LYS A 32 2.13 -27.33 4.06
C LYS A 32 1.49 -26.00 4.46
N ILE A 33 1.33 -25.06 3.54
CA ILE A 33 0.70 -23.75 3.81
C ILE A 33 -0.77 -23.94 4.14
N LYS A 34 -1.52 -24.71 3.34
CA LYS A 34 -2.95 -25.01 3.61
C LYS A 34 -3.16 -25.59 5.01
N ARG A 35 -2.30 -26.53 5.41
CA ARG A 35 -2.33 -27.11 6.75
C ARG A 35 -2.03 -26.08 7.83
N LEU A 36 -0.96 -25.30 7.67
CA LEU A 36 -0.55 -24.29 8.65
C LEU A 36 -1.59 -23.17 8.81
N LEU A 37 -2.26 -22.76 7.73
CA LEU A 37 -3.33 -21.77 7.82
C LEU A 37 -4.45 -22.24 8.75
N LYS A 38 -4.87 -23.50 8.64
CA LYS A 38 -5.87 -24.10 9.54
C LYS A 38 -5.36 -24.24 10.98
N GLU A 39 -4.14 -24.76 11.16
CA GLU A 39 -3.54 -24.95 12.49
C GLU A 39 -3.36 -23.64 13.26
N ARG A 40 -3.21 -22.52 12.54
CA ARG A 40 -2.97 -21.19 13.12
C ARG A 40 -4.21 -20.30 13.15
N ASP A 41 -5.38 -20.84 12.80
CA ASP A 41 -6.61 -20.06 12.65
C ASP A 41 -6.34 -18.78 11.81
N ALA A 42 -5.77 -19.00 10.63
CA ALA A 42 -5.28 -17.97 9.74
C ALA A 42 -5.99 -17.99 8.40
N VAL A 43 -6.28 -16.80 7.88
CA VAL A 43 -6.74 -16.59 6.50
C VAL A 43 -5.67 -15.81 5.73
N MET A 44 -5.51 -16.08 4.44
CA MET A 44 -4.55 -15.39 3.58
C MET A 44 -5.24 -14.40 2.66
N VAL A 45 -4.64 -13.23 2.47
CA VAL A 45 -5.06 -12.25 1.46
C VAL A 45 -3.90 -11.95 0.53
N ALA A 46 -4.20 -11.80 -0.76
CA ALA A 46 -3.21 -11.53 -1.80
C ALA A 46 -3.63 -10.33 -2.65
N HIS A 47 -2.67 -9.52 -3.07
CA HIS A 47 -2.93 -8.41 -3.99
C HIS A 47 -2.86 -8.87 -5.45
N TYR A 48 -3.50 -8.13 -6.36
CA TYR A 48 -3.47 -8.39 -7.80
C TYR A 48 -2.06 -8.46 -8.42
N TYR A 49 -1.06 -7.91 -7.74
CA TYR A 49 0.34 -7.87 -8.21
C TYR A 49 1.21 -9.01 -7.68
N THR A 50 0.62 -9.95 -6.93
CA THR A 50 1.34 -11.13 -6.42
C THR A 50 1.46 -12.21 -7.48
N ASP A 51 2.35 -13.17 -7.27
CA ASP A 51 2.49 -14.31 -8.18
C ASP A 51 1.17 -15.11 -8.29
N PRO A 52 0.76 -15.59 -9.49
CA PRO A 52 -0.47 -16.35 -9.68
C PRO A 52 -0.61 -17.56 -8.73
N GLU A 53 0.48 -18.20 -8.32
CA GLU A 53 0.41 -19.33 -7.39
C GLU A 53 -0.04 -18.91 -5.99
N ILE A 54 0.35 -17.71 -5.56
CA ILE A 54 -0.05 -17.11 -4.27
C ILE A 54 -1.49 -16.64 -4.34
N GLN A 55 -1.87 -15.99 -5.45
CA GLN A 55 -3.26 -15.60 -5.71
C GLN A 55 -4.19 -16.80 -5.61
N HIS A 56 -3.89 -17.87 -6.34
CA HIS A 56 -4.69 -19.09 -6.35
C HIS A 56 -4.75 -19.76 -4.97
N LEU A 57 -3.63 -19.77 -4.23
CA LEU A 57 -3.60 -20.31 -2.88
C LEU A 57 -4.48 -19.50 -1.91
N ALA A 58 -4.59 -18.17 -2.07
CA ALA A 58 -5.48 -17.35 -1.26
C ALA A 58 -6.94 -17.77 -1.47
N GLU A 59 -7.39 -17.84 -2.72
CA GLU A 59 -8.76 -18.26 -3.05
C GLU A 59 -9.06 -19.68 -2.57
N GLU A 60 -8.19 -20.64 -2.87
CA GLU A 60 -8.37 -22.04 -2.48
C GLU A 60 -8.46 -22.26 -0.97
N THR A 61 -7.91 -21.34 -0.17
CA THR A 61 -7.89 -21.43 1.30
C THR A 61 -8.99 -20.61 1.97
N GLY A 62 -9.92 -20.04 1.19
CA GLY A 62 -11.02 -19.22 1.71
C GLY A 62 -10.62 -17.76 1.99
N GLY A 63 -9.48 -17.33 1.44
CA GLY A 63 -9.01 -15.96 1.43
C GLY A 63 -9.59 -15.12 0.29
N CYS A 64 -8.95 -13.99 -0.01
CA CYS A 64 -9.33 -13.12 -1.12
C CYS A 64 -8.14 -12.62 -1.95
N ILE A 65 -8.40 -12.36 -3.22
CA ILE A 65 -7.54 -11.58 -4.11
C ILE A 65 -8.21 -10.23 -4.33
N SER A 66 -7.59 -9.13 -3.91
CA SER A 66 -8.21 -7.82 -4.07
C SER A 66 -7.20 -6.66 -3.99
N ASP A 67 -7.69 -5.42 -4.08
CA ASP A 67 -6.89 -4.23 -3.82
C ASP A 67 -6.66 -4.00 -2.32
N SER A 68 -5.81 -3.01 -2.00
CA SER A 68 -5.39 -2.73 -0.62
C SER A 68 -6.55 -2.45 0.34
N PHE A 69 -7.60 -1.75 -0.11
CA PHE A 69 -8.73 -1.38 0.74
C PHE A 69 -9.60 -2.60 1.03
N GLU A 70 -9.92 -3.37 -0.01
CA GLU A 70 -10.74 -4.56 0.14
C GLU A 70 -10.04 -5.65 0.96
N MET A 71 -8.74 -5.85 0.78
CA MET A 71 -7.94 -6.77 1.60
C MET A 71 -8.02 -6.41 3.09
N ALA A 72 -7.92 -5.12 3.42
CA ALA A 72 -7.96 -4.65 4.79
C ALA A 72 -9.38 -4.79 5.39
N ARG A 73 -10.43 -4.49 4.60
CA ARG A 73 -11.83 -4.69 4.98
C ARG A 73 -12.16 -6.17 5.22
N PHE A 74 -11.78 -7.04 4.29
CA PHE A 74 -11.93 -8.50 4.43
C PHE A 74 -11.23 -8.99 5.69
N GLY A 75 -9.97 -8.60 5.89
CA GLY A 75 -9.17 -8.98 7.06
C GLY A 75 -9.84 -8.59 8.38
N ALA A 76 -10.41 -7.39 8.46
CA ALA A 76 -11.11 -6.91 9.66
C ALA A 76 -12.41 -7.67 9.95
N GLN A 77 -13.15 -8.06 8.92
CA GLN A 77 -14.44 -8.73 9.06
C GLN A 77 -14.34 -10.25 9.19
N HIS A 78 -13.23 -10.85 8.72
CA HIS A 78 -13.05 -12.29 8.74
C HIS A 78 -12.88 -12.82 10.19
N PRO A 79 -13.48 -13.97 10.56
CA PRO A 79 -13.45 -14.46 11.94
C PRO A 79 -12.07 -14.92 12.42
N ALA A 80 -11.20 -15.39 11.51
CA ALA A 80 -9.86 -15.89 11.82
C ALA A 80 -9.04 -14.91 12.68
N SER A 81 -8.41 -15.41 13.75
CA SER A 81 -7.56 -14.60 14.64
C SER A 81 -6.25 -14.15 14.01
N THR A 82 -5.82 -14.82 12.93
CA THR A 82 -4.60 -14.50 12.19
C THR A 82 -4.91 -14.11 10.73
N LEU A 83 -4.23 -13.09 10.21
CA LEU A 83 -4.29 -12.68 8.81
C LEU A 83 -2.87 -12.72 8.21
N LEU A 84 -2.68 -13.55 7.19
CA LEU A 84 -1.47 -13.58 6.38
C LEU A 84 -1.64 -12.64 5.18
N VAL A 85 -0.93 -11.51 5.20
CA VAL A 85 -0.98 -10.48 4.16
C VAL A 85 0.20 -10.68 3.22
N ALA A 86 -0.04 -11.31 2.06
CA ALA A 86 0.98 -11.60 1.07
C ALA A 86 1.17 -10.41 0.11
N VAL A 87 1.71 -9.28 0.59
CA VAL A 87 1.95 -8.07 -0.22
C VAL A 87 3.04 -7.20 0.43
N VAL A 88 3.08 -5.89 0.12
CA VAL A 88 4.02 -4.90 0.66
C VAL A 88 3.64 -4.41 2.07
N ARG A 89 4.65 -3.97 2.81
CA ARG A 89 4.64 -3.67 4.25
C ARG A 89 3.51 -2.74 4.68
N PHE A 90 3.34 -1.61 4.00
CA PHE A 90 2.34 -0.62 4.41
C PHE A 90 0.90 -1.17 4.43
N ILE A 91 0.59 -2.18 3.60
CA ILE A 91 -0.73 -2.82 3.59
C ILE A 91 -0.87 -3.74 4.80
N GLY A 92 0.18 -4.47 5.16
CA GLY A 92 0.21 -5.26 6.41
C GLY A 92 0.06 -4.37 7.65
N GLU A 93 0.74 -3.22 7.67
CA GLU A 93 0.56 -2.20 8.70
C GLU A 93 -0.88 -1.68 8.75
N THR A 94 -1.47 -1.38 7.58
CA THR A 94 -2.86 -0.93 7.48
C THR A 94 -3.84 -2.00 7.98
N ALA A 95 -3.62 -3.28 7.64
CA ALA A 95 -4.40 -4.38 8.18
C ALA A 95 -4.29 -4.47 9.71
N LYS A 96 -3.10 -4.23 10.28
CA LYS A 96 -2.91 -4.20 11.73
C LYS A 96 -3.61 -3.02 12.39
N LEU A 97 -3.59 -1.85 11.76
CA LEU A 97 -4.31 -0.66 12.25
C LEU A 97 -5.83 -0.90 12.30
N LEU A 98 -6.39 -1.54 11.28
CA LEU A 98 -7.83 -1.84 11.23
C LEU A 98 -8.24 -3.08 12.04
N SER A 99 -7.29 -3.94 12.39
CA SER A 99 -7.51 -5.18 13.14
C SER A 99 -6.51 -5.32 14.30
N PRO A 100 -6.56 -4.42 15.31
CA PRO A 100 -5.54 -4.35 16.37
C PRO A 100 -5.43 -5.65 17.18
N GLU A 101 -6.52 -6.40 17.32
CA GLU A 101 -6.57 -7.65 18.08
C GLU A 101 -6.08 -8.87 17.28
N LYS A 102 -6.02 -8.78 15.94
CA LYS A 102 -5.58 -9.90 15.10
C LYS A 102 -4.06 -9.98 15.01
N THR A 103 -3.54 -11.18 14.86
CA THR A 103 -2.14 -11.39 14.49
C THR A 103 -1.99 -11.16 12.99
N ILE A 104 -1.18 -10.20 12.59
CA ILE A 104 -0.91 -9.92 11.18
C ILE A 104 0.48 -10.48 10.83
N LEU A 105 0.53 -11.36 9.83
CA LEU A 105 1.76 -11.96 9.33
C LEU A 105 2.03 -11.49 7.92
N MET A 106 3.30 -11.24 7.63
CA MET A 106 3.77 -10.98 6.28
C MET A 106 4.87 -11.98 5.94
N PRO A 107 4.91 -12.52 4.70
CA PRO A 107 5.98 -13.43 4.30
C PRO A 107 7.39 -12.81 4.43
N THR A 108 7.51 -11.51 4.21
CA THR A 108 8.73 -10.73 4.42
C THR A 108 8.38 -9.27 4.66
N LEU A 109 9.10 -8.62 5.58
CA LEU A 109 8.97 -7.17 5.82
C LEU A 109 9.74 -6.33 4.80
N ASN A 110 10.57 -6.97 3.97
CA ASN A 110 11.32 -6.32 2.89
C ASN A 110 10.51 -6.17 1.60
N ALA A 111 9.23 -6.61 1.59
CA ALA A 111 8.31 -6.28 0.52
C ALA A 111 7.86 -4.83 0.73
N GLU A 112 8.45 -3.88 0.00
CA GLU A 112 8.26 -2.45 0.24
C GLU A 112 7.66 -1.74 -0.98
N CYS A 113 7.25 -0.49 -0.79
CA CYS A 113 6.72 0.37 -1.85
C CYS A 113 7.61 1.59 -2.00
N SER A 114 7.98 1.95 -3.24
CA SER A 114 8.79 3.15 -3.51
C SER A 114 8.12 4.45 -3.06
N LEU A 115 6.78 4.50 -3.06
CA LEU A 115 6.02 5.64 -2.52
C LEU A 115 6.14 5.76 -1.00
N ASP A 116 6.11 4.64 -0.29
CA ASP A 116 6.30 4.59 1.16
C ASP A 116 7.74 5.01 1.52
N LEU A 117 8.72 4.38 0.88
CA LEU A 117 10.14 4.67 1.11
C LEU A 117 10.55 6.08 0.68
N GLY A 118 9.90 6.62 -0.36
CA GLY A 118 10.09 7.98 -0.83
C GLY A 118 9.42 9.04 0.04
N CYS A 119 8.78 8.67 1.16
CA CYS A 119 8.17 9.59 2.12
C CYS A 119 8.59 9.26 3.57
N PRO A 120 9.86 9.47 3.95
CA PRO A 120 10.32 9.22 5.31
C PRO A 120 9.60 10.13 6.32
N ILE A 121 9.23 9.59 7.48
CA ILE A 121 8.42 10.31 8.47
C ILE A 121 9.08 11.60 8.99
N ASP A 122 10.38 11.60 9.24
CA ASP A 122 11.07 12.77 9.79
C ASP A 122 11.07 13.94 8.79
N GLU A 123 11.34 13.64 7.51
CA GLU A 123 11.34 14.62 6.43
C GLU A 123 9.91 15.10 6.12
N PHE A 124 8.94 14.19 6.10
CA PHE A 124 7.54 14.51 5.88
C PHE A 124 6.98 15.37 7.03
N THR A 125 7.37 15.10 8.26
CA THR A 125 7.00 15.92 9.43
C THR A 125 7.53 17.33 9.28
N ALA A 126 8.82 17.49 8.97
CA ALA A 126 9.41 18.81 8.73
C ALA A 126 8.72 19.57 7.58
N PHE A 127 8.31 18.87 6.52
CA PHE A 127 7.56 19.44 5.40
C PHE A 127 6.17 19.94 5.81
N CYS A 128 5.45 19.16 6.62
CA CYS A 128 4.15 19.57 7.16
C CYS A 128 4.28 20.75 8.13
N ASP A 129 5.30 20.74 9.00
CA ASP A 129 5.51 21.77 10.01
C ASP A 129 5.94 23.12 9.39
N ALA A 130 6.55 23.09 8.19
CA ALA A 130 6.83 24.29 7.40
C ALA A 130 5.56 24.92 6.77
N HIS A 131 4.43 24.20 6.75
CA HIS A 131 3.17 24.64 6.16
C HIS A 131 1.98 24.32 7.09
N PRO A 132 1.96 24.88 8.31
CA PRO A 132 0.99 24.51 9.34
C PRO A 132 -0.44 25.00 9.03
N ASP A 133 -0.64 25.83 8.01
CA ASP A 133 -1.95 26.32 7.56
C ASP A 133 -2.65 25.38 6.57
N ARG A 134 -2.13 24.17 6.37
CA ARG A 134 -2.65 23.21 5.39
C ARG A 134 -3.13 21.92 6.05
N THR A 135 -4.28 21.41 5.58
CA THR A 135 -4.79 20.09 5.91
C THR A 135 -3.94 19.02 5.21
N VAL A 136 -3.48 18.03 5.97
CA VAL A 136 -2.57 16.96 5.50
C VAL A 136 -3.37 15.75 5.02
N VAL A 137 -3.33 15.50 3.71
CA VAL A 137 -3.97 14.34 3.06
C VAL A 137 -2.90 13.41 2.52
N VAL A 138 -2.88 12.17 2.99
CA VAL A 138 -1.93 11.16 2.53
C VAL A 138 -2.61 10.01 1.82
N TYR A 139 -2.05 9.59 0.70
CA TYR A 139 -2.42 8.37 0.02
C TYR A 139 -2.07 7.15 0.89
N ALA A 140 -2.93 6.13 0.85
CA ALA A 140 -2.80 4.90 1.64
C ALA A 140 -1.44 4.20 1.46
N ASN A 141 -0.74 4.44 0.35
CA ASN A 141 0.58 3.89 0.01
C ASN A 141 1.73 4.60 0.77
N THR A 142 1.60 4.67 2.09
CA THR A 142 2.53 5.32 3.04
C THR A 142 2.63 4.51 4.33
N SER A 143 3.70 4.64 5.09
CA SER A 143 3.86 3.97 6.39
C SER A 143 2.78 4.35 7.41
N ALA A 144 2.58 3.50 8.41
CA ALA A 144 1.73 3.82 9.56
C ALA A 144 2.16 5.12 10.27
N ALA A 145 3.46 5.41 10.32
CA ALA A 145 3.99 6.64 10.93
C ALA A 145 3.55 7.90 10.15
N VAL A 146 3.63 7.85 8.81
CA VAL A 146 3.14 8.95 7.95
C VAL A 146 1.63 9.10 8.05
N LYS A 147 0.88 7.99 8.10
CA LYS A 147 -0.57 8.02 8.35
C LYS A 147 -0.91 8.69 9.68
N ALA A 148 -0.13 8.47 10.73
CA ALA A 148 -0.34 9.08 12.03
C ALA A 148 -0.07 10.60 12.06
N ARG A 149 0.71 11.13 11.10
CA ARG A 149 0.95 12.58 10.93
C ARG A 149 -0.14 13.27 10.11
N ALA A 150 -0.97 12.51 9.40
CA ALA A 150 -1.97 13.03 8.47
C ALA A 150 -3.31 13.27 9.15
N ASP A 151 -4.06 14.25 8.62
CA ASP A 151 -5.45 14.48 9.00
C ASP A 151 -6.39 13.50 8.28
N TRP A 152 -6.06 13.17 7.02
CA TRP A 152 -6.82 12.25 6.19
C TRP A 152 -5.93 11.21 5.51
N VAL A 153 -6.43 9.96 5.46
CA VAL A 153 -5.87 8.89 4.63
C VAL A 153 -6.86 8.58 3.52
N VAL A 154 -6.37 8.51 2.29
CA VAL A 154 -7.21 8.39 1.09
C VAL A 154 -6.72 7.27 0.17
N THR A 155 -7.59 6.72 -0.66
CA THR A 155 -7.21 5.87 -1.80
C THR A 155 -7.41 6.63 -3.11
N SER A 156 -6.83 6.15 -4.21
CA SER A 156 -6.98 6.78 -5.53
C SER A 156 -8.46 6.87 -5.96
N SER A 157 -9.31 5.94 -5.53
CA SER A 157 -10.74 5.89 -5.88
C SER A 157 -11.58 7.03 -5.30
N ILE A 158 -11.16 7.68 -4.21
CA ILE A 158 -11.91 8.77 -3.56
C ILE A 158 -11.10 10.07 -3.45
N ALA A 159 -9.90 10.11 -4.04
CA ALA A 159 -8.98 11.24 -3.90
C ALA A 159 -9.55 12.55 -4.44
N VAL A 160 -10.19 12.53 -5.60
CA VAL A 160 -10.78 13.74 -6.20
C VAL A 160 -11.95 14.24 -5.36
N GLU A 161 -12.92 13.37 -5.05
CA GLU A 161 -14.11 13.72 -4.27
C GLU A 161 -13.77 14.29 -2.88
N LEU A 162 -12.79 13.68 -2.18
CA LEU A 162 -12.34 14.18 -0.88
C LEU A 162 -11.74 15.59 -0.99
N ILE A 163 -10.92 15.82 -2.02
CA ILE A 163 -10.22 17.10 -2.19
C ILE A 163 -11.17 18.20 -2.64
N GLU A 164 -12.15 17.90 -3.51
CA GLU A 164 -13.24 18.84 -3.82
C GLU A 164 -14.02 19.22 -2.56
N HIS A 165 -14.29 18.26 -1.69
CA HIS A 165 -14.96 18.53 -0.43
C HIS A 165 -14.13 19.44 0.47
N LEU A 166 -12.84 19.16 0.67
CA LEU A 166 -11.96 20.00 1.49
C LEU A 166 -11.78 21.41 0.91
N ASP A 167 -11.61 21.52 -0.41
CA ASP A 167 -11.54 22.82 -1.10
C ASP A 167 -12.85 23.62 -0.94
N SER A 168 -14.01 22.95 -0.98
CA SER A 168 -15.31 23.60 -0.72
C SER A 168 -15.45 24.18 0.69
N LEU A 169 -14.64 23.70 1.65
CA LEU A 169 -14.52 24.22 3.01
C LEU A 169 -13.47 25.34 3.14
N GLY A 170 -12.74 25.65 2.06
CA GLY A 170 -11.67 26.64 2.02
C GLY A 170 -10.32 26.12 2.53
N GLU A 171 -10.16 24.80 2.64
CA GLU A 171 -8.92 24.17 3.09
C GLU A 171 -7.84 24.23 2.01
N LYS A 172 -6.61 24.55 2.41
CA LYS A 172 -5.42 24.31 1.58
C LYS A 172 -4.87 22.94 1.89
N ILE A 173 -4.38 22.23 0.89
CA ILE A 173 -4.00 20.82 1.06
C ILE A 173 -2.48 20.64 0.99
N ILE A 174 -1.94 19.79 1.86
CA ILE A 174 -0.71 19.03 1.62
C ILE A 174 -1.10 17.65 1.11
N TRP A 175 -0.50 17.24 0.00
CA TRP A 175 -0.69 15.93 -0.60
C TRP A 175 0.59 15.11 -0.56
N ALA A 176 0.52 13.86 -0.12
CA ALA A 176 1.63 12.93 -0.17
C ALA A 176 1.19 11.48 -0.44
N PRO A 177 2.09 10.59 -0.87
CA PRO A 177 3.47 10.87 -1.30
C PRO A 177 3.59 10.96 -2.83
N ASP A 178 2.55 10.62 -3.57
CA ASP A 178 2.59 10.46 -5.02
C ASP A 178 2.31 11.80 -5.73
N ARG A 179 3.35 12.41 -6.31
CA ARG A 179 3.25 13.67 -7.05
C ARG A 179 2.36 13.57 -8.29
N HIS A 180 2.28 12.42 -8.94
CA HIS A 180 1.49 12.26 -10.17
C HIS A 180 0.01 12.22 -9.85
N LEU A 181 -0.36 11.46 -8.80
CA LEU A 181 -1.73 11.47 -8.31
C LEU A 181 -2.11 12.84 -7.74
N GLY A 182 -1.20 13.50 -7.01
CA GLY A 182 -1.42 14.87 -6.52
C GLY A 182 -1.63 15.88 -7.64
N ASN A 183 -0.81 15.84 -8.69
CA ASN A 183 -0.97 16.68 -9.88
C ASN A 183 -2.27 16.37 -10.64
N TYR A 184 -2.69 15.11 -10.70
CA TYR A 184 -3.97 14.74 -11.29
C TYR A 184 -5.14 15.33 -10.50
N VAL A 185 -5.14 15.15 -9.18
CA VAL A 185 -6.14 15.72 -8.26
C VAL A 185 -6.21 17.24 -8.40
N GLN A 186 -5.07 17.93 -8.40
CA GLN A 186 -5.01 19.38 -8.58
C GLN A 186 -5.62 19.82 -9.92
N LYS A 187 -5.37 19.07 -11.00
CA LYS A 187 -5.95 19.36 -12.32
C LYS A 187 -7.46 19.12 -12.38
N GLN A 188 -7.98 18.11 -11.68
CA GLN A 188 -9.42 17.82 -11.68
C GLN A 188 -10.20 18.83 -10.82
N THR A 189 -9.64 19.19 -9.67
CA THR A 189 -10.35 19.98 -8.65
C THR A 189 -10.10 21.49 -8.76
N GLY A 190 -8.91 21.89 -9.22
CA GLY A 190 -8.47 23.29 -9.17
C GLY A 190 -8.01 23.77 -7.78
N ALA A 191 -7.98 22.88 -6.79
CA ALA A 191 -7.66 23.20 -5.40
C ALA A 191 -6.18 23.61 -5.19
N ASP A 192 -5.90 24.33 -4.09
CA ASP A 192 -4.53 24.66 -3.66
C ASP A 192 -3.88 23.44 -2.99
N VAL A 193 -3.23 22.61 -3.81
CA VAL A 193 -2.54 21.39 -3.40
C VAL A 193 -1.02 21.57 -3.45
N LEU A 194 -0.37 21.42 -2.30
CA LEU A 194 1.09 21.35 -2.17
C LEU A 194 1.54 19.88 -2.12
N CYS A 195 2.19 19.41 -3.17
CA CYS A 195 2.58 18.00 -3.31
C CYS A 195 3.97 17.70 -2.74
N TRP A 196 4.06 16.64 -1.93
CA TRP A 196 5.30 15.88 -1.71
C TRP A 196 5.76 15.26 -3.04
N GLN A 197 7.08 15.17 -3.24
CA GLN A 197 7.68 14.87 -4.56
C GLN A 197 8.06 13.39 -4.76
N GLY A 198 7.39 12.48 -4.06
CA GLY A 198 7.54 11.03 -4.27
C GLY A 198 6.86 10.55 -5.56
N ALA A 199 7.25 9.38 -6.04
CA ALA A 199 6.66 8.76 -7.23
C ALA A 199 6.73 7.23 -7.18
N CYS A 200 5.77 6.57 -7.83
CA CYS A 200 5.80 5.13 -8.00
C CYS A 200 6.71 4.77 -9.17
N ILE A 201 7.87 4.16 -8.91
CA ILE A 201 8.84 3.75 -9.96
C ILE A 201 8.27 2.86 -11.08
N VAL A 202 7.12 2.22 -10.85
CA VAL A 202 6.46 1.36 -11.85
C VAL A 202 5.61 2.19 -12.82
N HIS A 203 5.16 3.37 -12.39
CA HIS A 203 4.25 4.25 -13.13
C HIS A 203 4.85 5.66 -13.38
N ASP A 204 6.15 5.85 -13.13
CA ASP A 204 6.87 7.11 -13.37
C ASP A 204 7.23 7.30 -14.86
#